data_AF-A0A316VSF4-F1
#
_entry.id   AF-A0A316VSF4-F1
#
_cell.length_a   1.000
_cell.length_b   1.000
_cell.length_c   1.000
_cell.angle_alpha   90.00
_cell.angle_beta   90.00
_cell.angle_gamma   90.00
#
_symmetry.space_group_name_H-M   'P 1'
#
loop_
_entity.id
_entity.type
_entity.pdbx_description
1 polymer ?
#
loop_
_entity_poly.entity_id
_entity_poly.type
_entity_poly.pdbx_seq_one_letter_code
_entity_poly.pdbx_strand_id
1 'polypeptide(L)'
;MSRSGPQASDSASNPDAKQVARSLWKGADLPLSVLEQTSIHFTGPLHPLPSSYRIGVAAQACIAVVALAAQLLHHLREKKSSSSSDASRDAAERLNLDHASFAPITVDSLHASFEFNSEKHIRVAPGWTDTVADSLLLSSPEAQRLVNICPEAAKEWDVLAGIYRTKPTCNKSSSTASPHVRLHTNFPHHKSGLLEILGLMPVSKPADMVPSNVEKEQASRVTREEVQEALLRWEGQAFERRAREERMCATMFRRQKDWDSCEVGGAIREWVQKDEGVPFRITAISSQADDVRVPKTSDPKRHAAAQAVLPTSTHPSVNGPLLGPTPHLRALRVLDLSRVLAGPIAARTLALHGSQVLQISSQNLPNLPLAELDTARGKRCATLDLNEAQDREKFKQLIQGTDVVLQAYRPGSIASKGFSPSEAQQLRPGIVYASLSAYGFTGPWSNVRGFDSLTQTACGINHEEALSYARYRKSNQREAQGDVNADVDSGAIEPRALPCQALDHAAAYMLAFGILASLIRHELSGSSKGSHVQVSLAGVAYWLTSLGRVHGDEAWEVDPLPNVEAYLQASKIRSDSRADQKGEQVRATLFGVAHAANIQGVSTRYGEAPVRIGIDAAEWAA
;
A
#
# COMPACT_ATOMS: atom_id res chain seq x y z
N MET A 1 -25.90 30.28 40.28
CA MET A 1 -24.67 30.59 39.52
C MET A 1 -24.19 29.31 38.86
N SER A 2 -24.68 29.07 37.64
CA SER A 2 -24.30 27.96 36.77
C SER A 2 -22.97 28.29 36.09
N ARG A 3 -21.99 27.38 36.16
CA ARG A 3 -20.84 27.38 35.25
C ARG A 3 -21.07 26.25 34.25
N SER A 4 -21.52 26.64 33.07
CA SER A 4 -21.55 25.82 31.86
C SER A 4 -20.12 25.44 31.48
N GLY A 5 -19.82 24.14 31.50
CA GLY A 5 -18.68 23.60 30.75
C GLY A 5 -18.96 23.68 29.24
N PRO A 6 -17.93 23.67 28.38
CA PRO A 6 -18.13 23.77 26.95
C PRO A 6 -18.90 22.55 26.46
N GLN A 7 -20.14 22.77 26.01
CA GLN A 7 -20.83 21.86 25.12
C GLN A 7 -19.95 21.66 23.89
N ALA A 8 -19.73 20.40 23.51
CA ALA A 8 -19.10 20.03 22.25
C ALA A 8 -19.82 20.77 21.10
N SER A 9 -19.10 21.67 20.45
CA SER A 9 -19.57 22.45 19.32
C SER A 9 -19.80 21.55 18.10
N ASP A 10 -21.00 21.65 17.54
CA ASP A 10 -21.46 21.31 16.19
C ASP A 10 -21.34 19.86 15.67
N SER A 11 -22.52 19.30 15.43
CA SER A 11 -22.81 18.10 14.66
C SER A 11 -22.42 18.25 13.17
N ALA A 12 -21.13 18.21 12.86
CA ALA A 12 -20.70 18.01 11.48
C ALA A 12 -21.14 16.62 11.02
N SER A 13 -21.97 16.53 9.98
CA SER A 13 -22.32 15.26 9.34
C SER A 13 -21.06 14.57 8.83
N ASN A 14 -20.97 13.25 9.02
CA ASN A 14 -19.92 12.39 8.49
C ASN A 14 -19.67 12.69 6.98
N PRO A 15 -18.42 12.91 6.52
CA PRO A 15 -18.15 13.41 5.18
C PRO A 15 -18.47 12.39 4.08
N ASP A 16 -19.14 12.77 2.98
CA ASP A 16 -19.33 11.86 1.85
C ASP A 16 -18.07 11.70 0.98
N ALA A 17 -18.11 10.81 -0.02
CA ALA A 17 -16.94 10.54 -0.89
C ALA A 17 -16.49 11.78 -1.67
N LYS A 18 -17.40 12.70 -2.01
CA LYS A 18 -17.10 13.95 -2.71
C LYS A 18 -16.33 14.91 -1.80
N GLN A 19 -16.76 15.06 -0.56
CA GLN A 19 -16.08 15.87 0.46
C GLN A 19 -14.69 15.30 0.77
N VAL A 20 -14.57 13.97 0.88
CA VAL A 20 -13.28 13.31 1.07
C VAL A 20 -12.36 13.52 -0.12
N ALA A 21 -12.84 13.31 -1.36
CA ALA A 21 -12.05 13.55 -2.58
C ALA A 21 -11.57 15.01 -2.67
N ARG A 22 -12.43 15.98 -2.32
CA ARG A 22 -12.05 17.40 -2.26
C ARG A 22 -10.95 17.67 -1.24
N SER A 23 -11.04 17.07 -0.05
CA SER A 23 -10.02 17.22 1.00
C SER A 23 -8.66 16.68 0.54
N LEU A 24 -8.64 15.47 -0.05
CA LEU A 24 -7.41 14.89 -0.62
C LEU A 24 -6.83 15.75 -1.74
N TRP A 25 -7.68 16.22 -2.66
CA TRP A 25 -7.27 17.08 -3.77
C TRP A 25 -6.63 18.39 -3.28
N LYS A 26 -7.25 19.02 -2.28
CA LYS A 26 -6.74 20.24 -1.64
C LYS A 26 -5.42 19.99 -0.92
N GLY A 27 -5.32 18.92 -0.13
CA GLY A 27 -4.10 18.57 0.59
C GLY A 27 -2.91 18.21 -0.30
N ALA A 28 -3.16 17.88 -1.58
CA ALA A 28 -2.13 17.71 -2.59
C ALA A 28 -1.69 19.00 -3.30
N ASP A 29 -2.27 20.15 -2.93
CA ASP A 29 -2.00 21.46 -3.54
C ASP A 29 -2.30 21.45 -5.06
N LEU A 30 -3.42 20.84 -5.44
CA LEU A 30 -3.90 20.79 -6.82
C LEU A 30 -5.04 21.80 -7.07
N PRO A 31 -5.17 22.34 -8.30
CA PRO A 31 -6.19 23.35 -8.61
C PRO A 31 -7.60 22.82 -8.37
N LEU A 32 -8.36 23.44 -7.46
CA LEU A 32 -9.73 23.02 -7.14
C LEU A 32 -10.71 23.21 -8.31
N SER A 33 -10.43 24.14 -9.23
CA SER A 33 -11.24 24.36 -10.42
C SER A 33 -11.34 23.09 -11.28
N VAL A 34 -10.25 22.31 -11.39
CA VAL A 34 -10.25 21.02 -12.12
C VAL A 34 -11.22 20.03 -11.49
N LEU A 35 -11.21 19.90 -10.17
CA LEU A 35 -12.13 19.02 -9.44
C LEU A 35 -13.58 19.49 -9.57
N GLU A 36 -13.82 20.81 -9.48
CA GLU A 36 -15.16 21.40 -9.52
C GLU A 36 -15.80 21.36 -10.91
N GLN A 37 -14.99 21.43 -11.98
CA GLN A 37 -15.44 21.35 -13.36
C GLN A 37 -15.61 19.91 -13.85
N THR A 38 -14.98 18.94 -13.20
CA THR A 38 -15.11 17.53 -13.58
C THR A 38 -16.36 16.91 -12.97
N SER A 39 -17.20 16.31 -13.81
CA SER A 39 -18.34 15.50 -13.36
C SER A 39 -17.86 14.18 -12.75
N ILE A 40 -17.84 14.10 -11.41
CA ILE A 40 -17.53 12.86 -10.68
C ILE A 40 -18.79 12.33 -10.00
N HIS A 41 -19.18 11.11 -10.36
CA HIS A 41 -20.35 10.41 -9.83
C HIS A 41 -19.90 9.29 -8.88
N PHE A 42 -20.34 9.38 -7.63
CA PHE A 42 -20.18 8.34 -6.63
C PHE A 42 -21.49 7.56 -6.52
N THR A 43 -21.47 6.26 -6.86
CA THR A 43 -22.68 5.42 -6.93
C THR A 43 -22.62 4.22 -5.99
N GLY A 44 -23.71 3.45 -5.92
CA GLY A 44 -23.81 2.25 -5.12
C GLY A 44 -24.10 2.51 -3.63
N PRO A 45 -24.13 1.45 -2.80
CA PRO A 45 -24.42 1.57 -1.37
C PRO A 45 -23.29 2.27 -0.61
N LEU A 46 -23.65 3.15 0.34
CA LEU A 46 -22.67 3.87 1.18
C LEU A 46 -21.76 2.93 2.00
N HIS A 47 -22.32 1.79 2.43
CA HIS A 47 -21.67 0.82 3.32
C HIS A 47 -21.75 -0.60 2.73
N PRO A 48 -20.94 -0.92 1.71
CA PRO A 48 -20.96 -2.22 1.02
C PRO A 48 -20.27 -3.35 1.80
N LEU A 49 -19.57 -3.04 2.90
CA LEU A 49 -18.82 -4.01 3.69
C LEU A 49 -19.29 -3.96 5.15
N PRO A 50 -19.40 -5.13 5.83
CA PRO A 50 -19.79 -5.18 7.24
C PRO A 50 -18.65 -4.63 8.11
N SER A 51 -18.72 -3.33 8.42
CA SER A 51 -17.72 -2.61 9.20
C SER A 51 -18.28 -1.35 9.84
N SER A 52 -17.72 -0.97 10.99
CA SER A 52 -18.02 0.35 11.59
C SER A 52 -17.27 1.50 10.90
N TYR A 53 -16.25 1.19 10.10
CA TYR A 53 -15.48 2.17 9.35
C TYR A 53 -16.04 2.37 7.94
N ARG A 54 -15.91 3.60 7.43
CA ARG A 54 -16.50 4.01 6.14
C ARG A 54 -15.56 3.66 4.97
N ILE A 55 -15.24 2.38 4.84
CA ILE A 55 -14.26 1.86 3.87
C ILE A 55 -14.70 2.13 2.43
N GLY A 56 -15.98 1.96 2.09
CA GLY A 56 -16.49 2.24 0.75
C GLY A 56 -16.31 3.71 0.34
N VAL A 57 -16.56 4.65 1.26
CA VAL A 57 -16.33 6.09 1.05
C VAL A 57 -14.84 6.38 0.82
N ALA A 58 -13.97 5.80 1.65
CA ALA A 58 -12.53 5.93 1.49
C ALA A 58 -12.06 5.39 0.13
N ALA A 59 -12.53 4.20 -0.26
CA ALA A 59 -12.17 3.55 -1.52
C ALA A 59 -12.60 4.40 -2.73
N GLN A 60 -13.85 4.84 -2.76
CA GLN A 60 -14.37 5.69 -3.83
C GLN A 60 -13.57 6.97 -4.00
N ALA A 61 -13.33 7.70 -2.90
CA ALA A 61 -12.62 8.97 -2.94
C ALA A 61 -11.17 8.81 -3.41
N CYS A 62 -10.45 7.79 -2.89
CA CYS A 62 -9.07 7.49 -3.26
C CYS A 62 -8.94 7.16 -4.75
N ILE A 63 -9.83 6.30 -5.26
CA ILE A 63 -9.83 5.86 -6.66
C ILE A 63 -10.16 7.04 -7.59
N ALA A 64 -11.15 7.87 -7.24
CA ALA A 64 -11.56 9.02 -8.03
C ALA A 64 -10.44 10.07 -8.17
N VAL A 65 -9.73 10.42 -7.09
CA VAL A 65 -8.67 11.44 -7.17
C VAL A 65 -7.47 10.97 -7.98
N VAL A 66 -7.15 9.67 -7.96
CA VAL A 66 -6.09 9.10 -8.84
C VAL A 66 -6.51 9.17 -10.30
N ALA A 67 -7.75 8.75 -10.62
CA ALA A 67 -8.28 8.81 -11.98
C ALA A 67 -8.28 10.25 -12.53
N LEU A 68 -8.71 11.23 -11.72
CA LEU A 68 -8.69 12.64 -12.13
C LEU A 68 -7.26 13.17 -12.27
N ALA A 69 -6.35 12.85 -11.34
CA ALA A 69 -4.96 13.27 -11.41
C ALA A 69 -4.26 12.72 -12.67
N ALA A 70 -4.56 11.47 -13.06
CA ALA A 70 -4.04 10.89 -14.28
C ALA A 70 -4.53 11.65 -15.53
N GLN A 71 -5.83 11.99 -15.60
CA GLN A 71 -6.39 12.82 -16.68
C GLN A 71 -5.74 14.21 -16.73
N LEU A 72 -5.58 14.87 -15.58
CA LEU A 72 -4.94 16.18 -15.50
C LEU A 72 -3.48 16.13 -15.98
N LEU A 73 -2.69 15.17 -15.49
CA LEU A 73 -1.30 15.04 -15.91
C LEU A 73 -1.18 14.78 -17.42
N HIS A 74 -2.06 13.93 -17.97
CA HIS A 74 -2.13 13.69 -19.41
C HIS A 74 -2.42 14.98 -20.18
N HIS A 75 -3.46 15.72 -19.79
CA HIS A 75 -3.84 17.00 -20.40
C HIS A 75 -2.69 18.02 -20.40
N LEU A 76 -1.99 18.16 -19.27
CA LEU A 76 -0.86 19.08 -19.13
C LEU A 76 0.27 18.76 -20.12
N ARG A 77 0.56 17.47 -20.32
CA ARG A 77 1.62 17.02 -21.22
C ARG A 77 1.26 17.14 -22.69
N GLU A 78 0.01 16.88 -23.05
CA GLU A 78 -0.48 17.10 -24.43
C GLU A 78 -0.39 18.58 -24.82
N LYS A 79 -0.85 19.51 -23.96
CA LYS A 79 -0.74 20.96 -24.23
C LYS A 79 0.70 21.45 -24.33
N LYS A 80 1.60 20.92 -23.50
CA LYS A 80 3.03 21.26 -23.57
C LYS A 80 3.68 20.78 -24.87
N SER A 81 3.26 19.63 -25.40
CA SER A 81 3.78 19.12 -26.67
C SER A 81 3.31 19.94 -27.90
N SER A 82 2.17 20.62 -27.79
CA SER A 82 1.57 21.42 -28.87
C SER A 82 1.91 22.91 -28.84
N SER A 83 2.44 23.44 -27.73
CA SER A 83 2.80 24.86 -27.57
C SER A 83 4.31 25.09 -27.66
N SER A 84 4.83 25.32 -28.87
CA SER A 84 6.28 25.41 -29.13
C SER A 84 6.90 26.82 -29.18
N SER A 85 6.20 27.91 -28.83
CA SER A 85 6.71 29.24 -29.24
C SER A 85 6.54 30.49 -28.34
N ASP A 86 6.11 30.44 -27.08
CA ASP A 86 6.06 31.71 -26.31
C ASP A 86 6.32 31.57 -24.80
N ALA A 87 7.52 32.00 -24.37
CA ALA A 87 8.07 31.88 -23.02
C ALA A 87 7.68 33.02 -22.04
N SER A 88 6.80 33.95 -22.44
CA SER A 88 6.47 35.15 -21.64
C SER A 88 5.19 35.19 -20.75
N ARG A 89 4.29 34.18 -20.74
CA ARG A 89 3.05 34.15 -19.91
C ARG A 89 3.12 33.19 -18.72
N ASP A 90 2.35 33.48 -17.68
CA ASP A 90 2.23 32.63 -16.47
C ASP A 90 1.74 31.21 -16.85
N ALA A 91 2.30 30.18 -16.22
CA ALA A 91 2.09 28.79 -16.65
C ALA A 91 0.62 28.35 -16.53
N ALA A 92 -0.09 28.85 -15.52
CA ALA A 92 -1.52 28.59 -15.32
C ALA A 92 -2.40 29.24 -16.42
N GLU A 93 -2.10 30.49 -16.82
CA GLU A 93 -2.78 31.16 -17.94
C GLU A 93 -2.47 30.48 -19.29
N ARG A 94 -1.25 29.97 -19.47
CA ARG A 94 -0.91 29.16 -20.67
C ARG A 94 -1.69 27.86 -20.78
N LEU A 95 -1.90 27.21 -19.65
CA LEU A 95 -2.51 25.88 -19.61
C LEU A 95 -4.04 25.94 -19.69
N ASN A 96 -4.65 27.12 -19.51
CA ASN A 96 -6.08 27.38 -19.68
C ASN A 96 -6.94 26.29 -19.00
N LEU A 97 -6.63 26.02 -17.73
CA LEU A 97 -7.30 24.98 -16.95
C LEU A 97 -8.78 25.30 -16.74
N ASP A 98 -9.15 26.58 -16.70
CA ASP A 98 -10.53 27.04 -16.52
C ASP A 98 -11.46 26.74 -17.70
N HIS A 99 -10.89 26.34 -18.85
CA HIS A 99 -11.62 25.90 -20.04
C HIS A 99 -11.28 24.46 -20.44
N ALA A 100 -10.53 23.73 -19.60
CA ALA A 100 -10.23 22.34 -19.85
C ALA A 100 -11.45 21.46 -19.54
N SER A 101 -11.80 20.57 -20.46
CA SER A 101 -12.85 19.57 -20.25
C SER A 101 -12.21 18.23 -19.95
N PHE A 102 -12.59 17.62 -18.83
CA PHE A 102 -12.15 16.29 -18.41
C PHE A 102 -13.29 15.30 -18.58
N ALA A 103 -12.97 14.05 -18.90
CA ALA A 103 -13.97 13.02 -19.06
C ALA A 103 -14.66 12.73 -17.72
N PRO A 104 -16.00 12.60 -17.69
CA PRO A 104 -16.72 12.21 -16.49
C PRO A 104 -16.20 10.92 -15.88
N ILE A 105 -16.17 10.87 -14.55
CA ILE A 105 -15.69 9.73 -13.78
C ILE A 105 -16.85 9.17 -12.97
N THR A 106 -17.08 7.87 -13.05
CA THR A 106 -18.00 7.16 -12.14
C THR A 106 -17.20 6.18 -11.31
N VAL A 107 -17.39 6.20 -9.99
CA VAL A 107 -16.81 5.20 -9.09
C VAL A 107 -17.93 4.58 -8.27
N ASP A 108 -18.19 3.31 -8.53
CA ASP A 108 -19.16 2.54 -7.77
C ASP A 108 -18.54 2.01 -6.47
N SER A 109 -19.23 2.19 -5.36
CA SER A 109 -18.77 1.80 -4.02
C SER A 109 -18.58 0.30 -3.85
N LEU A 110 -19.41 -0.52 -4.49
CA LEU A 110 -19.32 -1.97 -4.42
C LEU A 110 -18.08 -2.45 -5.20
N HIS A 111 -17.91 -1.95 -6.43
CA HIS A 111 -16.71 -2.24 -7.23
C HIS A 111 -15.44 -1.75 -6.54
N ALA A 112 -15.45 -0.52 -6.00
CA ALA A 112 -14.33 0.03 -5.23
C ALA A 112 -13.96 -0.84 -4.02
N SER A 113 -14.96 -1.44 -3.37
CA SER A 113 -14.75 -2.34 -2.24
C SER A 113 -14.16 -3.70 -2.64
N PHE A 114 -14.53 -4.24 -3.81
CA PHE A 114 -13.83 -5.38 -4.40
C PHE A 114 -12.38 -5.05 -4.75
N GLU A 115 -12.12 -3.84 -5.28
CA GLU A 115 -10.76 -3.41 -5.59
C GLU A 115 -9.90 -3.27 -4.32
N PHE A 116 -10.49 -2.79 -3.21
CA PHE A 116 -9.89 -2.76 -1.86
C PHE A 116 -9.68 -4.14 -1.21
N ASN A 117 -10.00 -5.21 -1.94
CA ASN A 117 -9.80 -6.61 -1.53
C ASN A 117 -9.36 -7.46 -2.73
N SER A 118 -8.76 -6.84 -3.75
CA SER A 118 -8.55 -7.47 -5.07
C SER A 118 -7.72 -8.75 -5.01
N GLU A 119 -6.77 -8.84 -4.07
CA GLU A 119 -5.88 -9.98 -3.89
C GLU A 119 -6.63 -11.26 -3.49
N LYS A 120 -7.88 -11.16 -3.01
CA LYS A 120 -8.73 -12.30 -2.65
C LYS A 120 -9.57 -12.84 -3.80
N HIS A 121 -9.57 -12.18 -4.94
CA HIS A 121 -10.49 -12.46 -6.05
C HIS A 121 -9.78 -12.88 -7.34
N ILE A 122 -8.62 -13.53 -7.23
CA ILE A 122 -7.81 -13.96 -8.37
C ILE A 122 -8.15 -15.38 -8.82
N ARG A 123 -8.33 -15.52 -10.13
CA ARG A 123 -8.56 -16.81 -10.79
C ARG A 123 -7.64 -16.98 -12.00
N VAL A 124 -7.39 -18.23 -12.37
CA VAL A 124 -6.57 -18.58 -13.54
C VAL A 124 -7.32 -19.58 -14.39
N ALA A 125 -7.41 -19.34 -15.68
CA ALA A 125 -7.92 -20.31 -16.65
C ALA A 125 -6.80 -20.81 -17.56
N PRO A 126 -6.81 -22.09 -17.97
CA PRO A 126 -5.96 -22.57 -19.04
C PRO A 126 -6.38 -21.94 -20.38
N GLY A 127 -5.40 -21.63 -21.24
CA GLY A 127 -5.64 -20.99 -22.54
C GLY A 127 -5.85 -19.48 -22.48
N TRP A 128 -6.15 -18.87 -23.62
CA TRP A 128 -6.48 -17.45 -23.72
C TRP A 128 -7.99 -17.32 -23.88
N THR A 129 -8.68 -17.18 -22.75
CA THR A 129 -10.14 -16.97 -22.68
C THR A 129 -10.45 -15.66 -21.97
N ASP A 130 -11.56 -15.02 -22.36
CA ASP A 130 -12.11 -13.85 -21.67
C ASP A 130 -13.26 -14.20 -20.73
N THR A 131 -13.60 -15.49 -20.61
CA THR A 131 -14.71 -15.98 -19.78
C THR A 131 -14.22 -16.65 -18.50
N VAL A 132 -14.80 -16.25 -17.37
CA VAL A 132 -14.46 -16.75 -16.02
C VAL A 132 -14.99 -18.15 -15.72
N ALA A 133 -15.91 -18.69 -16.54
CA ALA A 133 -16.60 -19.96 -16.29
C ALA A 133 -15.64 -21.16 -16.14
N ASP A 134 -14.53 -21.17 -16.88
CA ASP A 134 -13.52 -22.23 -16.84
C ASP A 134 -12.30 -21.87 -15.96
N SER A 135 -12.42 -20.82 -15.14
CA SER A 135 -11.31 -20.34 -14.31
C SER A 135 -11.28 -21.03 -12.94
N LEU A 136 -10.08 -21.40 -12.52
CA LEU A 136 -9.80 -22.02 -11.24
C LEU A 136 -9.37 -20.95 -10.22
N LEU A 137 -9.80 -21.10 -8.97
CA LEU A 137 -9.25 -20.28 -7.89
C LEU A 137 -7.74 -20.47 -7.82
N LEU A 138 -7.01 -19.37 -7.62
CA LEU A 138 -5.54 -19.39 -7.58
C LEU A 138 -4.99 -20.28 -6.44
N SER A 139 -5.80 -20.57 -5.42
CA SER A 139 -5.46 -21.51 -4.34
C SER A 139 -5.47 -22.99 -4.77
N SER A 140 -6.01 -23.33 -5.95
CA SER A 140 -6.03 -24.71 -6.43
C SER A 140 -4.64 -25.15 -6.92
N PRO A 141 -4.22 -26.41 -6.69
CA PRO A 141 -2.92 -26.90 -7.15
C PRO A 141 -2.73 -26.80 -8.67
N GLU A 142 -3.80 -26.95 -9.44
CA GLU A 142 -3.75 -26.81 -10.89
C GLU A 142 -3.54 -25.37 -11.33
N ALA A 143 -4.26 -24.40 -10.75
CA ALA A 143 -4.00 -22.99 -11.01
C ALA A 143 -2.56 -22.61 -10.67
N GLN A 144 -2.04 -23.05 -9.52
CA GLN A 144 -0.66 -22.79 -9.11
C GLN A 144 0.37 -23.35 -10.09
N ARG A 145 0.13 -24.55 -10.64
CA ARG A 145 0.98 -25.11 -11.70
C ARG A 145 0.96 -24.26 -12.97
N LEU A 146 -0.20 -23.75 -13.40
CA LEU A 146 -0.32 -22.89 -14.58
C LEU A 146 0.51 -21.62 -14.47
N VAL A 147 0.61 -21.05 -13.26
CA VAL A 147 1.38 -19.84 -12.98
C VAL A 147 2.74 -20.12 -12.31
N ASN A 148 3.24 -21.35 -12.39
CA ASN A 148 4.55 -21.72 -11.85
C ASN A 148 4.78 -21.29 -10.38
N ILE A 149 3.73 -21.39 -9.56
CA ILE A 149 3.79 -21.19 -8.12
C ILE A 149 4.01 -22.55 -7.45
N CYS A 150 5.09 -22.65 -6.68
CA CYS A 150 5.37 -23.80 -5.83
C CYS A 150 4.25 -23.95 -4.77
N PRO A 151 3.59 -25.11 -4.63
CA PRO A 151 2.50 -25.31 -3.67
C PRO A 151 2.89 -24.99 -2.21
N GLU A 152 4.13 -25.22 -1.84
CA GLU A 152 4.69 -24.90 -0.53
C GLU A 152 4.84 -23.39 -0.30
N ALA A 153 5.04 -22.62 -1.38
CA ALA A 153 5.09 -21.16 -1.36
C ALA A 153 3.68 -20.51 -1.36
N ALA A 154 2.62 -21.30 -1.56
CA ALA A 154 1.24 -20.81 -1.61
C ALA A 154 0.57 -20.64 -0.23
N LYS A 155 1.22 -21.04 0.86
CA LYS A 155 0.78 -20.68 2.22
C LYS A 155 1.19 -19.23 2.51
N GLU A 156 0.37 -18.27 2.09
CA GLU A 156 0.64 -16.83 2.31
C GLU A 156 0.79 -16.45 3.78
N TRP A 157 0.07 -17.15 4.66
CA TRP A 157 -0.03 -16.81 6.08
C TRP A 157 0.43 -17.98 6.94
N ASP A 158 1.39 -17.69 7.81
CA ASP A 158 1.91 -18.66 8.76
C ASP A 158 0.86 -18.93 9.84
N VAL A 159 0.73 -20.20 10.24
CA VAL A 159 -0.29 -20.63 11.22
C VAL A 159 -0.10 -19.99 12.60
N LEU A 160 1.11 -19.51 12.93
CA LEU A 160 1.37 -18.81 14.18
C LEU A 160 1.06 -17.31 14.11
N ALA A 161 0.74 -16.76 12.93
CA ALA A 161 0.35 -15.36 12.81
C ALA A 161 -1.04 -15.15 13.43
N GLY A 162 -1.29 -13.97 13.97
CA GLY A 162 -2.59 -13.60 14.53
C GLY A 162 -2.54 -13.19 15.98
N ILE A 163 -3.69 -13.27 16.65
CA ILE A 163 -3.91 -12.67 17.97
C ILE A 163 -3.77 -13.74 19.06
N TYR A 164 -3.15 -13.36 20.16
CA TYR A 164 -2.92 -14.20 21.33
C TYR A 164 -3.19 -13.43 22.62
N ARG A 165 -3.67 -14.15 23.64
CA ARG A 165 -3.81 -13.60 24.99
C ARG A 165 -2.43 -13.49 25.66
N THR A 166 -2.30 -12.51 26.53
CA THR A 166 -1.12 -12.21 27.35
C THR A 166 -1.50 -12.21 28.82
N LYS A 167 -0.51 -12.06 29.71
CA LYS A 167 -0.73 -12.01 31.15
C LYS A 167 -1.75 -10.90 31.49
N PRO A 168 -2.86 -11.22 32.17
CA PRO A 168 -3.81 -10.21 32.62
C PRO A 168 -3.13 -9.22 33.57
N THR A 169 -3.31 -7.92 33.33
CA THR A 169 -2.83 -6.87 34.24
C THR A 169 -3.76 -6.80 35.46
N CYS A 170 -3.21 -7.00 36.67
CA CYS A 170 -3.99 -7.09 37.91
C CYS A 170 -4.47 -5.72 38.47
N ASN A 171 -4.06 -4.59 37.88
CA ASN A 171 -4.48 -3.27 38.34
C ASN A 171 -5.78 -2.80 37.66
N LYS A 172 -6.86 -2.78 38.44
CA LYS A 172 -8.17 -2.22 38.03
C LYS A 172 -8.13 -0.72 37.71
N SER A 173 -7.11 0.02 38.17
CA SER A 173 -7.01 1.48 37.99
C SER A 173 -6.26 1.95 36.74
N SER A 174 -5.55 1.05 36.02
CA SER A 174 -4.75 1.40 34.84
C SER A 174 -4.98 0.45 33.66
N SER A 175 -6.20 -0.10 33.53
CA SER A 175 -6.62 -0.87 32.35
C SER A 175 -6.39 0.00 31.11
N THR A 176 -5.39 -0.34 30.29
CA THR A 176 -5.06 0.36 29.03
C THR A 176 -5.23 -0.52 27.77
N ALA A 177 -5.62 -1.80 27.88
CA ALA A 177 -6.22 -2.58 26.79
C ALA A 177 -6.63 -4.00 27.26
N SER A 178 -7.42 -4.72 26.47
CA SER A 178 -7.52 -6.19 26.60
C SER A 178 -6.11 -6.80 26.50
N PRO A 179 -5.78 -7.86 27.25
CA PRO A 179 -4.44 -8.42 27.33
C PRO A 179 -4.14 -9.25 26.07
N HIS A 180 -4.05 -8.63 24.90
CA HIS A 180 -3.75 -9.31 23.64
C HIS A 180 -2.54 -8.70 22.94
N VAL A 181 -1.81 -9.55 22.22
CA VAL A 181 -0.82 -9.14 21.24
C VAL A 181 -1.12 -9.79 19.91
N ARG A 182 -0.83 -9.09 18.82
CA ARG A 182 -0.82 -9.65 17.47
C ARG A 182 0.62 -9.96 17.07
N LEU A 183 0.85 -11.20 16.64
CA LEU A 183 2.11 -11.65 16.06
C LEU A 183 2.04 -11.66 14.54
N HIS A 184 3.12 -11.24 13.88
CA HIS A 184 3.30 -11.39 12.45
C HIS A 184 4.47 -12.33 12.14
N THR A 185 4.16 -13.60 11.84
CA THR A 185 5.15 -14.67 11.61
C THR A 185 5.27 -15.10 10.15
N ASN A 186 4.67 -14.37 9.21
CA ASN A 186 4.63 -14.76 7.79
C ASN A 186 6.00 -14.70 7.08
N PHE A 187 6.98 -14.01 7.69
CA PHE A 187 8.36 -14.05 7.23
C PHE A 187 9.18 -14.96 8.16
N PRO A 188 9.99 -15.89 7.61
CA PRO A 188 10.75 -16.85 8.41
C PRO A 188 11.59 -16.23 9.53
N HIS A 189 12.27 -15.11 9.24
CA HIS A 189 13.07 -14.41 10.24
C HIS A 189 12.21 -13.75 11.35
N HIS A 190 10.99 -13.29 11.06
CA HIS A 190 10.07 -12.81 12.11
C HIS A 190 9.58 -13.96 12.98
N LYS A 191 9.26 -15.10 12.37
CA LYS A 191 8.83 -16.31 13.08
C LYS A 191 9.91 -16.77 14.05
N SER A 192 11.12 -17.02 13.55
CA SER A 192 12.23 -17.50 14.38
C SER A 192 12.54 -16.54 15.52
N GLY A 193 12.71 -15.23 15.26
CA GLY A 193 13.02 -14.28 16.32
C GLY A 193 11.91 -14.11 17.37
N LEU A 194 10.63 -14.21 16.99
CA LEU A 194 9.53 -14.23 17.97
C LEU A 194 9.53 -15.51 18.83
N LEU A 195 9.81 -16.66 18.22
CA LEU A 195 9.91 -17.94 18.95
C LEU A 195 11.11 -17.95 19.91
N GLU A 196 12.22 -17.30 19.56
CA GLU A 196 13.37 -17.10 20.45
C GLU A 196 13.01 -16.22 21.66
N ILE A 197 12.30 -15.10 21.45
CA ILE A 197 11.85 -14.23 22.55
C ILE A 197 10.92 -15.00 23.50
N LEU A 198 10.09 -15.90 22.96
CA LEU A 198 9.18 -16.74 23.73
C LEU A 198 9.86 -17.93 24.43
N GLY A 199 11.15 -18.17 24.15
CA GLY A 199 11.89 -19.32 24.68
C GLY A 199 11.46 -20.66 24.09
N LEU A 200 10.81 -20.64 22.92
CA LEU A 200 10.36 -21.83 22.17
C LEU A 200 11.39 -22.30 21.13
N MET A 201 12.42 -21.50 20.90
CA MET A 201 13.57 -21.82 20.05
C MET A 201 14.87 -21.37 20.69
N PRO A 202 16.01 -22.03 20.42
CA PRO A 202 17.31 -21.57 20.87
C PRO A 202 17.67 -20.24 20.18
N VAL A 203 18.34 -19.35 20.91
CA VAL A 203 18.80 -18.06 20.35
C VAL A 203 19.83 -18.31 19.27
N SER A 204 19.56 -17.86 18.04
CA SER A 204 20.39 -18.12 16.88
C SER A 204 20.71 -16.83 16.10
N LYS A 205 21.97 -16.37 16.21
CA LYS A 205 22.59 -15.30 15.39
C LYS A 205 21.83 -13.94 15.42
N PRO A 206 22.31 -12.87 14.74
CA PRO A 206 21.62 -11.58 14.76
C PRO A 206 20.23 -11.64 14.07
N ALA A 207 19.25 -10.97 14.68
CA ALA A 207 17.81 -10.95 14.34
C ALA A 207 17.40 -10.67 12.87
N ASP A 208 18.33 -10.25 12.01
CA ASP A 208 18.06 -9.86 10.62
C ASP A 208 18.52 -10.91 9.57
N MET A 209 19.03 -12.06 10.01
CA MET A 209 19.48 -13.14 9.12
C MET A 209 18.34 -14.07 8.70
N VAL A 210 18.42 -14.61 7.48
CA VAL A 210 17.49 -15.66 7.02
C VAL A 210 17.79 -16.96 7.78
N PRO A 211 16.81 -17.59 8.44
CA PRO A 211 17.03 -18.84 9.16
C PRO A 211 17.50 -19.96 8.21
N SER A 212 18.37 -20.83 8.71
CA SER A 212 18.79 -22.08 8.07
C SER A 212 17.59 -23.02 7.89
N ASN A 213 17.73 -24.02 7.01
CA ASN A 213 16.66 -25.00 6.80
C ASN A 213 16.31 -25.78 8.07
N VAL A 214 17.32 -26.04 8.93
CA VAL A 214 17.12 -26.69 10.23
C VAL A 214 16.30 -25.81 11.17
N GLU A 215 16.61 -24.52 11.27
CA GLU A 215 15.84 -23.57 12.10
C GLU A 215 14.40 -23.42 11.58
N LYS A 216 14.20 -23.42 10.25
CA LYS A 216 12.85 -23.39 9.66
C LYS A 216 12.05 -24.65 10.00
N GLU A 217 12.68 -25.82 9.97
CA GLU A 217 12.04 -27.08 10.33
C GLU A 217 11.72 -27.17 11.83
N GLN A 218 12.58 -26.63 12.69
CA GLN A 218 12.29 -26.54 14.12
C GLN A 218 11.11 -25.59 14.36
N ALA A 219 11.14 -24.40 13.75
CA ALA A 219 10.07 -23.42 13.86
C ALA A 219 8.71 -23.93 13.33
N SER A 220 8.70 -24.84 12.35
CA SER A 220 7.45 -25.40 11.81
C SER A 220 6.77 -26.41 12.72
N ARG A 221 7.48 -26.95 13.72
CA ARG A 221 6.93 -27.90 14.71
C ARG A 221 6.24 -27.20 15.89
N VAL A 222 6.52 -25.93 16.11
CA VAL A 222 5.90 -25.14 17.19
C VAL A 222 4.42 -24.89 16.90
N THR A 223 3.56 -25.10 17.89
CA THR A 223 2.11 -24.95 17.76
C THR A 223 1.58 -23.61 18.29
N ARG A 224 0.33 -23.28 17.94
CA ARG A 224 -0.33 -22.08 18.47
C ARG A 224 -0.54 -22.15 19.97
N GLU A 225 -0.77 -23.34 20.50
CA GLU A 225 -0.98 -23.61 21.93
C GLU A 225 0.30 -23.30 22.73
N GLU A 226 1.47 -23.76 22.25
CA GLU A 226 2.76 -23.46 22.88
C GLU A 226 3.05 -21.94 22.87
N VAL A 227 2.77 -21.27 21.76
CA VAL A 227 2.88 -19.80 21.65
C VAL A 227 1.93 -19.12 22.63
N GLN A 228 0.70 -19.60 22.74
CA GLN A 228 -0.30 -19.07 23.66
C GLN A 228 0.13 -19.25 25.12
N GLU A 229 0.64 -20.42 25.50
CA GLU A 229 1.15 -20.68 26.85
C GLU A 229 2.35 -19.78 27.20
N ALA A 230 3.27 -19.59 26.26
CA ALA A 230 4.41 -18.71 26.45
C ALA A 230 3.97 -17.25 26.65
N LEU A 231 3.02 -16.75 25.83
CA LEU A 231 2.54 -15.38 25.90
C LEU A 231 1.73 -15.06 27.17
N LEU A 232 1.07 -16.03 27.77
CA LEU A 232 0.39 -15.85 29.07
C LEU A 232 1.35 -15.48 30.21
N ARG A 233 2.67 -15.65 30.02
CA ARG A 233 3.71 -15.26 30.98
C ARG A 233 4.20 -13.82 30.77
N TRP A 234 3.86 -13.20 29.64
CA TRP A 234 4.30 -11.86 29.26
C TRP A 234 3.23 -10.81 29.52
N GLU A 235 3.63 -9.64 30.01
CA GLU A 235 2.81 -8.43 29.87
C GLU A 235 2.88 -7.95 28.42
N GLY A 236 1.73 -7.65 27.81
CA GLY A 236 1.65 -7.30 26.38
C GLY A 236 2.55 -6.13 25.97
N GLN A 237 2.63 -5.07 26.77
CA GLN A 237 3.48 -3.92 26.49
C GLN A 237 4.98 -4.26 26.60
N ALA A 238 5.35 -5.09 27.58
CA ALA A 238 6.72 -5.56 27.74
C ALA A 238 7.14 -6.45 26.57
N PHE A 239 6.26 -7.35 26.12
CA PHE A 239 6.52 -8.20 24.96
C PHE A 239 6.67 -7.41 23.66
N GLU A 240 5.76 -6.47 23.38
CA GLU A 240 5.88 -5.60 22.20
C GLU A 240 7.20 -4.80 22.23
N ARG A 241 7.57 -4.26 23.39
CA ARG A 241 8.84 -3.55 23.55
C ARG A 241 10.03 -4.45 23.24
N ARG A 242 10.05 -5.66 23.80
CA ARG A 242 11.10 -6.65 23.56
C ARG A 242 11.18 -7.06 22.09
N ALA A 243 10.04 -7.33 21.46
CA ALA A 243 9.96 -7.64 20.04
C ALA A 243 10.55 -6.51 19.19
N ARG A 244 10.19 -5.25 19.48
CA ARG A 244 10.72 -4.09 18.77
C ARG A 244 12.23 -3.91 18.95
N GLU A 245 12.76 -4.11 20.16
CA GLU A 245 14.21 -4.06 20.44
C GLU A 245 14.98 -5.09 19.62
N GLU A 246 14.41 -6.28 19.44
CA GLU A 246 14.94 -7.35 18.59
C GLU A 246 14.49 -7.26 17.12
N ARG A 247 13.90 -6.12 16.71
CA ARG A 247 13.45 -5.83 15.34
C ARG A 247 12.43 -6.84 14.78
N MET A 248 11.67 -7.48 15.67
CA MET A 248 10.57 -8.40 15.38
C MET A 248 9.22 -7.68 15.26
N CYS A 249 8.26 -8.37 14.65
CA CYS A 249 6.95 -7.80 14.29
C CYS A 249 5.85 -8.35 15.21
N ALA A 250 5.64 -7.67 16.33
CA ALA A 250 4.51 -7.91 17.23
C ALA A 250 3.96 -6.59 17.75
N THR A 251 2.66 -6.55 18.04
CA THR A 251 1.99 -5.32 18.46
C THR A 251 0.97 -5.61 19.54
N MET A 252 1.01 -4.82 20.60
CA MET A 252 0.00 -4.84 21.66
C MET A 252 -1.32 -4.30 21.13
N PHE A 253 -2.39 -5.04 21.40
CA PHE A 253 -3.74 -4.58 21.15
C PHE A 253 -4.04 -3.37 22.03
N ARG A 254 -4.61 -2.31 21.45
CA ARG A 254 -4.90 -1.05 22.15
C ARG A 254 -6.32 -0.60 21.89
N ARG A 255 -6.83 0.28 22.76
CA ARG A 255 -8.00 1.11 22.45
C ARG A 255 -7.54 2.34 21.70
N GLN A 256 -8.42 2.93 20.91
CA GLN A 256 -8.10 4.14 20.16
C GLN A 256 -7.66 5.28 21.09
N LYS A 257 -8.37 5.51 22.21
CA LYS A 257 -8.00 6.54 23.20
C LYS A 257 -6.59 6.35 23.79
N ASP A 258 -6.15 5.11 23.95
CA ASP A 258 -4.86 4.76 24.55
C ASP A 258 -3.74 4.94 23.52
N TRP A 259 -4.05 4.71 22.23
CA TRP A 259 -3.17 5.09 21.12
C TRP A 259 -3.04 6.61 20.99
N ASP A 260 -4.16 7.34 20.97
CA ASP A 260 -4.18 8.79 20.75
C ASP A 260 -3.47 9.60 21.85
N SER A 261 -3.37 9.02 23.06
CA SER A 261 -2.69 9.62 24.22
C SER A 261 -1.23 9.20 24.36
N CYS A 262 -0.77 8.18 23.64
CA CYS A 262 0.64 7.78 23.68
C CYS A 262 1.51 8.65 22.75
N GLU A 263 2.82 8.67 23.01
CA GLU A 263 3.79 9.48 22.26
C GLU A 263 3.75 9.19 20.75
N VAL A 264 3.57 7.91 20.38
CA VAL A 264 3.51 7.49 18.96
C VAL A 264 2.26 8.04 18.28
N GLY A 265 1.07 7.82 18.86
CA GLY A 265 -0.18 8.31 18.30
C GLY A 265 -0.23 9.84 18.24
N GLY A 266 0.33 10.51 19.24
CA GLY A 266 0.52 11.97 19.24
C GLY A 266 1.38 12.46 18.07
N ALA A 267 2.52 11.80 17.80
CA ALA A 267 3.39 12.16 16.69
C ALA A 267 2.73 11.94 15.31
N ILE A 268 1.96 10.87 15.15
CA ILE A 268 1.18 10.61 13.92
C ILE A 268 0.11 11.68 13.72
N ARG A 269 -0.66 11.99 14.76
CA ARG A 269 -1.70 13.03 14.72
C ARG A 269 -1.08 14.37 14.32
N GLU A 270 0.02 14.77 14.95
CA GLU A 270 0.71 16.02 14.62
C GLU A 270 1.22 16.01 13.17
N TRP A 271 1.75 14.87 12.70
CA TRP A 271 2.22 14.73 11.31
C TRP A 271 1.08 14.90 10.30
N VAL A 272 -0.08 14.25 10.51
CA VAL A 272 -1.25 14.34 9.64
C VAL A 272 -1.88 15.74 9.69
N GLN A 273 -2.00 16.34 10.88
CA GLN A 273 -2.60 17.66 11.05
C GLN A 273 -1.78 18.79 10.40
N LYS A 274 -0.45 18.63 10.31
CA LYS A 274 0.43 19.59 9.62
C LYS A 274 0.15 19.69 8.12
N ASP A 275 -0.40 18.65 7.50
CA ASP A 275 -0.72 18.60 6.07
C ASP A 275 -2.25 18.63 5.87
N GLU A 276 -2.94 19.54 6.56
CA GLU A 276 -4.40 19.73 6.45
C GLU A 276 -5.26 18.47 6.74
N GLY A 277 -4.71 17.48 7.44
CA GLY A 277 -5.43 16.27 7.82
C GLY A 277 -5.38 15.12 6.80
N VAL A 278 -4.59 15.23 5.73
CA VAL A 278 -4.43 14.15 4.74
C VAL A 278 -3.31 13.17 5.14
N PRO A 279 -3.40 11.87 4.77
CA PRO A 279 -2.46 10.84 5.23
C PRO A 279 -1.17 10.77 4.38
N PHE A 280 -0.86 11.81 3.62
CA PHE A 280 0.31 11.89 2.76
C PHE A 280 0.97 13.27 2.87
N ARG A 281 2.26 13.33 2.53
CA ARG A 281 3.03 14.59 2.47
C ARG A 281 3.85 14.63 1.20
N ILE A 282 3.89 15.80 0.55
CA ILE A 282 4.71 16.04 -0.64
C ILE A 282 5.64 17.22 -0.36
N THR A 283 6.95 16.94 -0.27
CA THR A 283 7.99 17.96 -0.03
C THR A 283 8.99 18.00 -1.18
N ALA A 284 9.70 19.12 -1.36
CA ALA A 284 10.83 19.15 -2.27
C ALA A 284 12.01 18.35 -1.68
N ILE A 285 12.72 17.58 -2.52
CA ILE A 285 13.92 16.87 -2.09
C ILE A 285 15.04 17.89 -1.87
N SER A 286 15.70 17.82 -0.70
CA SER A 286 16.86 18.65 -0.38
C SER A 286 18.05 18.32 -1.30
N SER A 287 18.82 19.33 -1.70
CA SER A 287 20.10 19.12 -2.38
C SER A 287 21.22 18.68 -1.45
N GLN A 288 21.02 18.77 -0.13
CA GLN A 288 21.94 18.23 0.87
C GLN A 288 21.61 16.75 1.10
N ALA A 289 22.65 15.93 1.30
CA ALA A 289 22.46 14.54 1.72
C ALA A 289 21.63 14.54 3.00
N ASP A 290 20.56 13.73 3.04
CA ASP A 290 19.77 13.56 4.25
C ASP A 290 20.71 13.11 5.37
N ASP A 291 20.65 13.79 6.53
CA ASP A 291 21.34 13.36 7.76
C ASP A 291 20.56 12.16 8.33
N VAL A 292 20.54 11.06 7.58
CA VAL A 292 19.93 9.82 8.01
C VAL A 292 20.79 9.34 9.17
N ARG A 293 20.22 9.36 10.38
CA ARG A 293 20.77 8.61 11.52
C ARG A 293 20.75 7.12 11.17
N VAL A 294 21.74 6.67 10.40
CA VAL A 294 22.05 5.26 10.18
C VAL A 294 22.59 4.74 11.52
N PRO A 295 22.00 3.68 12.11
CA PRO A 295 22.66 2.98 13.21
C PRO A 295 24.02 2.50 12.69
N LYS A 296 25.11 2.98 13.29
CA LYS A 296 26.48 2.67 12.89
C LYS A 296 26.65 1.15 12.77
N THR A 297 26.80 0.66 11.53
CA THR A 297 27.43 -0.62 11.24
C THR A 297 28.86 -0.32 10.80
N SER A 298 29.82 -0.83 11.55
CA SER A 298 31.25 -0.77 11.22
C SER A 298 31.54 -1.60 9.97
N ASP A 299 31.92 -0.96 8.86
CA ASP A 299 33.23 -1.13 8.18
C ASP A 299 33.22 -0.41 6.80
N PRO A 300 34.10 0.57 6.50
CA PRO A 300 34.13 1.26 5.21
C PRO A 300 35.46 1.08 4.45
N LYS A 301 35.46 0.57 3.21
CA LYS A 301 36.58 0.79 2.26
C LYS A 301 36.17 0.88 0.76
N ARG A 302 36.51 2.05 0.17
CA ARG A 302 37.00 2.39 -1.21
C ARG A 302 35.96 2.52 -2.36
N HIS A 303 35.75 3.73 -2.95
CA HIS A 303 36.53 4.52 -3.96
C HIS A 303 36.55 3.86 -5.38
N ALA A 304 36.41 4.50 -6.55
CA ALA A 304 36.38 5.89 -7.03
C ALA A 304 35.70 5.97 -8.45
N ALA A 305 35.51 7.19 -8.96
CA ALA A 305 34.67 7.62 -10.09
C ALA A 305 35.10 7.23 -11.52
N ALA A 306 34.13 7.22 -12.45
CA ALA A 306 34.35 7.42 -13.89
C ALA A 306 33.13 8.13 -14.53
N GLN A 307 33.39 9.24 -15.24
CA GLN A 307 32.44 9.98 -16.07
C GLN A 307 32.50 9.47 -17.52
N ALA A 308 31.36 9.38 -18.20
CA ALA A 308 31.31 9.31 -19.67
C ALA A 308 30.01 9.89 -20.24
N VAL A 309 30.15 10.46 -21.43
CA VAL A 309 29.27 11.40 -22.16
C VAL A 309 28.18 10.67 -22.97
N LEU A 310 26.98 11.28 -23.07
CA LEU A 310 25.82 10.82 -23.86
C LEU A 310 25.86 11.34 -25.31
N PRO A 311 25.36 10.58 -26.31
CA PRO A 311 24.90 11.13 -27.59
C PRO A 311 23.37 11.13 -27.74
N THR A 312 22.86 12.23 -28.28
CA THR A 312 21.48 12.52 -28.72
C THR A 312 21.19 11.99 -30.13
N SER A 313 19.98 11.47 -30.39
CA SER A 313 19.39 11.37 -31.74
C SER A 313 17.89 11.01 -31.69
N THR A 314 17.18 11.28 -32.79
CA THR A 314 15.79 11.77 -32.93
C THR A 314 14.93 10.99 -33.95
N HIS A 315 13.58 11.06 -33.80
CA HIS A 315 12.45 10.83 -34.76
C HIS A 315 12.07 9.35 -35.11
N PRO A 316 10.86 9.02 -35.69
CA PRO A 316 9.62 9.77 -36.03
C PRO A 316 8.27 9.10 -35.57
N SER A 317 7.14 9.75 -35.92
CA SER A 317 5.73 9.62 -35.45
C SER A 317 4.78 8.63 -36.19
N VAL A 318 3.68 8.19 -35.55
CA VAL A 318 2.41 7.65 -36.15
C VAL A 318 1.16 7.85 -35.24
N ASN A 319 0.22 8.71 -35.63
CA ASN A 319 -0.90 9.29 -34.85
C ASN A 319 -2.12 8.38 -34.46
N GLY A 320 -2.72 8.67 -33.29
CA GLY A 320 -4.10 8.30 -32.82
C GLY A 320 -4.20 8.12 -31.27
N PRO A 321 -5.14 8.74 -30.51
CA PRO A 321 -5.07 8.77 -29.04
C PRO A 321 -5.61 7.48 -28.38
N LEU A 322 -4.69 6.71 -27.78
CA LEU A 322 -4.96 5.66 -26.81
C LEU A 322 -4.62 6.19 -25.40
N LEU A 323 -5.42 5.88 -24.40
CA LEU A 323 -4.97 5.84 -23.00
C LEU A 323 -4.58 4.40 -22.58
N GLY A 324 -4.15 3.60 -23.56
CA GLY A 324 -3.13 2.54 -23.39
C GLY A 324 -1.76 3.09 -23.76
N PRO A 325 -0.65 2.31 -23.73
CA PRO A 325 0.70 2.81 -24.00
C PRO A 325 0.75 3.53 -25.35
N THR A 326 0.72 4.86 -25.32
CA THR A 326 0.73 5.73 -26.49
C THR A 326 2.18 5.92 -26.92
N PRO A 327 2.54 5.74 -28.20
CA PRO A 327 3.92 5.88 -28.65
C PRO A 327 4.45 7.33 -28.71
N HIS A 328 3.59 8.35 -28.58
CA HIS A 328 3.95 9.75 -28.89
C HIS A 328 4.15 10.67 -27.68
N LEU A 329 3.98 10.17 -26.46
CA LEU A 329 4.44 10.81 -25.24
C LEU A 329 5.11 9.75 -24.38
N ARG A 330 6.31 10.05 -23.86
CA ARG A 330 7.05 9.11 -23.01
C ARG A 330 6.19 8.74 -21.79
N ALA A 331 5.72 7.50 -21.76
CA ALA A 331 5.13 6.88 -20.58
C ALA A 331 6.07 7.06 -19.38
N LEU A 332 5.51 7.42 -18.22
CA LEU A 332 6.28 7.58 -16.99
C LEU A 332 7.04 6.30 -16.69
N ARG A 333 8.34 6.41 -16.41
CA ARG A 333 9.13 5.26 -15.95
C ARG A 333 9.13 5.21 -14.44
N VAL A 334 8.57 4.15 -13.88
CA VAL A 334 8.38 3.94 -12.44
C VAL A 334 9.19 2.72 -12.00
N LEU A 335 10.16 2.96 -11.12
CA LEU A 335 10.97 1.92 -10.51
C LEU A 335 10.35 1.53 -9.16
N ASP A 336 9.75 0.35 -9.10
CA ASP A 336 9.02 -0.15 -7.94
C ASP A 336 9.90 -1.12 -7.14
N LEU A 337 10.40 -0.68 -5.97
CA LEU A 337 11.13 -1.50 -5.01
C LEU A 337 10.20 -2.12 -3.95
N SER A 338 8.90 -1.89 -4.02
CA SER A 338 8.00 -2.26 -2.95
C SER A 338 7.56 -3.73 -3.03
N ARG A 339 7.01 -4.22 -1.91
CA ARG A 339 6.62 -5.62 -1.70
C ARG A 339 5.31 -5.68 -0.92
N VAL A 340 4.70 -6.86 -0.87
CA VAL A 340 3.43 -7.12 -0.17
C VAL A 340 2.23 -6.52 -0.92
N LEU A 341 1.61 -5.44 -0.43
CA LEU A 341 0.35 -4.92 -0.98
C LEU A 341 0.42 -3.44 -1.37
N ALA A 342 0.52 -2.54 -0.39
CA ALA A 342 0.31 -1.10 -0.63
C ALA A 342 1.19 -0.49 -1.74
N GLY A 343 2.50 -0.71 -1.67
CA GLY A 343 3.40 -0.23 -2.71
C GLY A 343 3.15 -0.91 -4.07
N PRO A 344 3.08 -2.25 -4.16
CA PRO A 344 2.83 -2.93 -5.42
C PRO A 344 1.51 -2.54 -6.08
N ILE A 345 0.45 -2.29 -5.29
CA ILE A 345 -0.85 -1.77 -5.77
C ILE A 345 -0.67 -0.36 -6.33
N ALA A 346 0.03 0.54 -5.63
CA ALA A 346 0.28 1.90 -6.14
C ALA A 346 0.98 1.87 -7.51
N ALA A 347 2.01 1.04 -7.63
CA ALA A 347 2.74 0.84 -8.88
C ALA A 347 1.84 0.24 -9.98
N ARG A 348 0.99 -0.74 -9.64
CA ARG A 348 0.00 -1.33 -10.55
C ARG A 348 -0.99 -0.29 -11.07
N THR A 349 -1.48 0.58 -10.19
CA THR A 349 -2.38 1.67 -10.56
C THR A 349 -1.70 2.68 -11.48
N LEU A 350 -0.41 2.97 -11.29
CA LEU A 350 0.36 3.80 -12.25
C LEU A 350 0.52 3.11 -13.61
N ALA A 351 0.74 1.79 -13.64
CA ALA A 351 0.80 1.00 -14.88
C ALA A 351 -0.54 1.02 -15.63
N LEU A 352 -1.66 0.89 -14.91
CA LEU A 352 -3.01 1.01 -15.46
C LEU A 352 -3.22 2.34 -16.19
N HIS A 353 -2.69 3.44 -15.65
CA HIS A 353 -2.74 4.77 -16.27
C HIS A 353 -1.61 5.02 -17.29
N GLY A 354 -0.99 3.95 -17.80
CA GLY A 354 -0.06 4.00 -18.93
C GLY A 354 1.42 4.15 -18.56
N SER A 355 1.80 4.04 -17.29
CA SER A 355 3.22 4.10 -16.88
C SER A 355 3.97 2.81 -17.26
N GLN A 356 5.24 2.94 -17.64
CA GLN A 356 6.18 1.83 -17.71
C GLN A 356 6.69 1.52 -16.31
N VAL A 357 6.20 0.43 -15.73
CA VAL A 357 6.57 0.05 -14.36
C VAL A 357 7.51 -1.14 -14.37
N LEU A 358 8.69 -0.96 -13.78
CA LEU A 358 9.68 -2.00 -13.55
C LEU A 358 9.78 -2.26 -12.04
N GLN A 359 9.22 -3.38 -11.60
CA GLN A 359 9.37 -3.87 -10.25
C GLN A 359 10.73 -4.57 -10.10
N ILE A 360 11.50 -4.16 -9.10
CA ILE A 360 12.79 -4.74 -8.75
C ILE A 360 12.69 -5.40 -7.37
N SER A 361 12.93 -6.71 -7.33
CA SER A 361 13.09 -7.48 -6.08
C SER A 361 14.47 -8.16 -6.03
N SER A 362 14.81 -8.83 -4.94
CA SER A 362 16.01 -9.69 -4.86
C SER A 362 15.59 -11.16 -4.80
N GLN A 363 16.38 -12.04 -5.42
CA GLN A 363 16.20 -13.49 -5.36
C GLN A 363 16.36 -14.03 -3.93
N ASN A 364 17.02 -13.28 -3.05
CA ASN A 364 17.25 -13.63 -1.65
C ASN A 364 16.08 -13.21 -0.74
N LEU A 365 15.03 -12.60 -1.28
CA LEU A 365 13.85 -12.18 -0.53
C LEU A 365 12.66 -13.11 -0.79
N PRO A 366 11.85 -13.43 0.23
CA PRO A 366 10.72 -14.35 0.08
C PRO A 366 9.57 -13.70 -0.71
N ASN A 367 9.19 -14.27 -1.83
CA ASN A 367 8.04 -13.76 -2.60
C ASN A 367 6.71 -14.15 -1.94
N LEU A 368 5.66 -13.34 -2.17
CA LEU A 368 4.27 -13.66 -1.83
C LEU A 368 3.51 -13.95 -3.13
N PRO A 369 3.76 -15.10 -3.78
CA PRO A 369 3.45 -15.29 -5.20
C PRO A 369 1.96 -15.18 -5.53
N LEU A 370 1.06 -15.52 -4.60
CA LEU A 370 -0.38 -15.43 -4.81
C LEU A 370 -0.86 -13.96 -4.88
N ALA A 371 -0.58 -13.16 -3.85
CA ALA A 371 -0.84 -11.71 -3.86
C ALA A 371 -0.04 -10.93 -4.92
N GLU A 372 1.19 -11.36 -5.21
CA GLU A 372 2.07 -10.68 -6.17
C GLU A 372 1.58 -10.81 -7.61
N LEU A 373 0.87 -11.88 -7.99
CA LEU A 373 0.29 -11.99 -9.33
C LEU A 373 -0.76 -10.92 -9.61
N ASP A 374 -1.63 -10.63 -8.64
CA ASP A 374 -2.60 -9.56 -8.78
C ASP A 374 -1.90 -8.20 -8.90
N THR A 375 -0.96 -7.92 -7.99
CA THR A 375 -0.29 -6.63 -7.92
C THR A 375 0.74 -6.44 -9.04
N ALA A 376 1.13 -7.50 -9.77
CA ALA A 376 2.06 -7.47 -10.90
C ALA A 376 1.41 -7.21 -12.28
N ARG A 377 0.07 -7.20 -12.38
CA ARG A 377 -0.65 -6.93 -13.64
C ARG A 377 -0.23 -5.59 -14.26
N GLY A 378 0.22 -5.61 -15.50
CA GLY A 378 0.72 -4.43 -16.22
C GLY A 378 2.16 -4.04 -15.90
N LYS A 379 2.86 -4.76 -15.01
CA LYS A 379 4.26 -4.48 -14.64
C LYS A 379 5.23 -5.44 -15.31
N ARG A 380 6.47 -4.98 -15.48
CA ARG A 380 7.65 -5.86 -15.68
C ARG A 380 8.32 -6.10 -14.33
N CYS A 381 8.76 -7.32 -14.08
CA CYS A 381 9.32 -7.74 -12.80
C CYS A 381 10.70 -8.36 -12.99
N ALA A 382 11.74 -7.68 -12.51
CA ALA A 382 13.14 -8.11 -12.62
C ALA A 382 13.79 -8.26 -11.24
N THR A 383 14.97 -8.89 -11.21
CA THR A 383 15.73 -9.07 -9.96
C THR A 383 17.05 -8.33 -9.97
N LEU A 384 17.33 -7.60 -8.88
CA LEU A 384 18.64 -7.03 -8.54
C LEU A 384 18.86 -7.15 -7.03
N ASP A 385 20.02 -7.66 -6.61
CA ASP A 385 20.43 -7.65 -5.22
C ASP A 385 21.30 -6.42 -4.91
N LEU A 386 20.70 -5.42 -4.29
CA LEU A 386 21.41 -4.18 -3.92
C LEU A 386 22.51 -4.37 -2.85
N ASN A 387 22.74 -5.59 -2.33
CA ASN A 387 23.94 -5.91 -1.55
C ASN A 387 25.17 -6.13 -2.45
N GLU A 388 24.96 -6.47 -3.73
CA GLU A 388 26.01 -6.68 -4.71
C GLU A 388 26.39 -5.37 -5.40
N ALA A 389 27.70 -5.12 -5.56
CA ALA A 389 28.19 -3.88 -6.14
C ALA A 389 27.77 -3.70 -7.60
N GLN A 390 27.77 -4.77 -8.38
CA GLN A 390 27.36 -4.77 -9.79
C GLN A 390 25.89 -4.41 -9.94
N ASP A 391 25.02 -4.97 -9.11
CA ASP A 391 23.58 -4.72 -9.15
C ASP A 391 23.24 -3.32 -8.66
N ARG A 392 23.99 -2.78 -7.69
CA ARG A 392 23.88 -1.36 -7.33
C ARG A 392 24.22 -0.45 -8.51
N GLU A 393 25.26 -0.76 -9.26
CA GLU A 393 25.64 0.04 -10.42
C GLU A 393 24.58 -0.04 -11.53
N LYS A 394 24.03 -1.22 -11.80
CA LYS A 394 22.90 -1.39 -12.71
C LYS A 394 21.67 -0.61 -12.24
N PHE A 395 21.39 -0.61 -10.94
CA PHE A 395 20.28 0.14 -10.36
C PHE A 395 20.46 1.66 -10.50
N LYS A 396 21.68 2.19 -10.32
CA LYS A 396 21.98 3.60 -10.60
C LYS A 396 21.70 3.97 -12.06
N GLN A 397 22.11 3.13 -13.00
CA GLN A 397 21.82 3.33 -14.44
C GLN A 397 20.31 3.36 -14.71
N LEU A 398 19.53 2.50 -14.04
CA LEU A 398 18.07 2.53 -14.14
C LEU A 398 17.49 3.85 -13.61
N ILE A 399 17.97 4.35 -12.46
CA ILE A 399 17.51 5.61 -11.86
C ILE A 399 17.71 6.79 -12.81
N GLN A 400 18.83 6.87 -13.54
CA GLN A 400 19.09 7.95 -14.50
C GLN A 400 18.00 8.07 -15.58
N GLY A 401 17.37 6.94 -15.93
CA GLY A 401 16.26 6.89 -16.89
C GLY A 401 14.86 6.88 -16.27
N THR A 402 14.74 7.07 -14.95
CA THR A 402 13.49 6.94 -14.18
C THR A 402 12.83 8.30 -13.96
N ASP A 403 11.50 8.33 -13.82
CA ASP A 403 10.76 9.52 -13.39
C ASP A 403 10.28 9.38 -11.93
N VAL A 404 9.97 8.15 -11.51
CA VAL A 404 9.49 7.85 -10.16
C VAL A 404 10.24 6.66 -9.55
N VAL A 405 10.75 6.80 -8.33
CA VAL A 405 11.19 5.66 -7.50
C VAL A 405 10.18 5.46 -6.38
N LEU A 406 9.63 4.26 -6.25
CA LEU A 406 8.70 3.88 -5.19
C LEU A 406 9.34 2.83 -4.28
N GLN A 407 9.30 3.03 -2.96
CA GLN A 407 9.80 2.07 -2.00
C GLN A 407 8.90 1.96 -0.77
N ALA A 408 8.83 0.75 -0.20
CA ALA A 408 8.06 0.44 1.02
C ALA A 408 8.88 -0.42 2.00
N TYR A 409 10.21 -0.34 1.95
CA TYR A 409 11.06 -1.00 2.93
C TYR A 409 11.06 -0.23 4.24
N ARG A 410 11.54 -0.91 5.31
CA ARG A 410 11.79 -0.24 6.59
C ARG A 410 12.61 1.05 6.37
N PRO A 411 12.27 2.15 7.05
CA PRO A 411 12.97 3.42 6.92
C PRO A 411 14.49 3.26 7.04
N GLY A 412 15.23 3.94 6.16
CA GLY A 412 16.69 3.85 6.05
C GLY A 412 17.25 2.65 5.29
N SER A 413 16.45 1.61 4.99
CA SER A 413 16.97 0.39 4.35
C SER A 413 17.53 0.63 2.94
N ILE A 414 16.76 1.31 2.09
CA ILE A 414 17.20 1.63 0.72
C ILE A 414 18.25 2.76 0.73
N ALA A 415 18.11 3.74 1.63
CA ALA A 415 19.10 4.80 1.83
C ALA A 415 20.48 4.24 2.23
N SER A 416 20.54 3.23 3.11
CA SER A 416 21.80 2.58 3.51
C SER A 416 22.54 1.87 2.35
N LYS A 417 21.85 1.66 1.22
CA LYS A 417 22.39 1.08 -0.01
C LYS A 417 22.84 2.13 -1.04
N GLY A 418 22.77 3.41 -0.70
CA GLY A 418 23.16 4.54 -1.55
C GLY A 418 22.04 5.07 -2.47
N PHE A 419 20.78 4.89 -2.06
CA PHE A 419 19.60 5.24 -2.85
C PHE A 419 18.55 6.02 -2.03
N SER A 420 19.01 6.93 -1.16
CA SER A 420 18.16 7.91 -0.48
C SER A 420 17.46 8.85 -1.48
N PRO A 421 16.41 9.59 -1.06
CA PRO A 421 15.79 10.61 -1.89
C PRO A 421 16.80 11.62 -2.47
N SER A 422 17.72 12.15 -1.65
CA SER A 422 18.75 13.08 -2.10
C SER A 422 19.72 12.45 -3.11
N GLU A 423 20.14 11.19 -2.92
CA GLU A 423 21.00 10.48 -3.87
C GLU A 423 20.27 10.21 -5.20
N ALA A 424 18.99 9.84 -5.14
CA ALA A 424 18.17 9.67 -6.34
C ALA A 424 18.01 10.99 -7.12
N GLN A 425 17.80 12.11 -6.41
CA GLN A 425 17.75 13.46 -7.01
C GLN A 425 19.08 13.88 -7.63
N GLN A 426 20.21 13.48 -7.06
CA GLN A 426 21.54 13.73 -7.65
C GLN A 426 21.74 12.94 -8.95
N LEU A 427 21.29 11.67 -8.98
CA LEU A 427 21.35 10.83 -10.18
C LEU A 427 20.37 11.29 -11.27
N ARG A 428 19.20 11.78 -10.86
CA ARG A 428 18.12 12.21 -11.74
C ARG A 428 17.41 13.45 -11.14
N PRO A 429 17.83 14.66 -11.52
CA PRO A 429 17.14 15.88 -11.09
C PRO A 429 15.68 15.89 -11.55
N GLY A 430 14.77 16.22 -10.64
CA GLY A 430 13.33 16.25 -10.90
C GLY A 430 12.62 14.93 -10.62
N ILE A 431 13.31 13.94 -10.06
CA ILE A 431 12.72 12.65 -9.72
C ILE A 431 11.64 12.79 -8.65
N VAL A 432 10.58 12.01 -8.76
CA VAL A 432 9.63 11.81 -7.67
C VAL A 432 10.05 10.56 -6.89
N TYR A 433 10.38 10.73 -5.62
CA TYR A 433 10.71 9.63 -4.72
C TYR A 433 9.53 9.39 -3.78
N ALA A 434 8.92 8.21 -3.82
CA ALA A 434 7.78 7.84 -3.01
C ALA A 434 8.18 6.82 -1.94
N SER A 435 7.80 7.10 -0.70
CA SER A 435 8.14 6.28 0.47
C SER A 435 6.89 5.93 1.26
N LEU A 436 6.72 4.65 1.52
CA LEU A 436 5.71 4.12 2.44
C LEU A 436 6.37 3.66 3.74
N SER A 437 5.77 4.00 4.88
CA SER A 437 6.14 3.49 6.20
C SER A 437 4.92 2.97 6.95
N ALA A 438 5.11 2.13 7.96
CA ALA A 438 4.00 1.71 8.82
C ALA A 438 3.59 2.82 9.80
N TYR A 439 4.55 3.33 10.58
CA TYR A 439 4.31 4.22 11.72
C TYR A 439 4.87 5.64 11.52
N GLY A 440 4.83 6.13 10.28
CA GLY A 440 5.18 7.51 9.96
C GLY A 440 6.67 7.77 9.86
N PHE A 441 6.99 9.05 9.69
CA PHE A 441 8.36 9.55 9.43
C PHE A 441 8.91 10.37 10.60
N THR A 442 8.14 10.48 11.69
CA THR A 442 8.46 11.24 12.89
C THR A 442 8.10 10.42 14.14
N GLY A 443 8.59 10.85 15.29
CA GLY A 443 8.31 10.20 16.58
C GLY A 443 9.05 8.89 16.80
N PRO A 444 8.81 8.24 17.95
CA PRO A 444 9.63 7.12 18.45
C PRO A 444 9.48 5.83 17.63
N TRP A 445 8.43 5.70 16.82
CA TRP A 445 8.20 4.52 15.96
C TRP A 445 8.51 4.75 14.48
N SER A 446 9.12 5.87 14.12
CA SER A 446 9.52 6.21 12.74
C SER A 446 10.46 5.20 12.07
N ASN A 447 11.11 4.31 12.81
CA ASN A 447 11.97 3.24 12.28
C ASN A 447 11.43 1.83 12.56
N VAL A 448 10.19 1.71 13.04
CA VAL A 448 9.57 0.43 13.42
C VAL A 448 8.92 -0.20 12.19
N ARG A 449 9.09 -1.51 12.06
CA ARG A 449 8.46 -2.32 11.01
C ARG A 449 6.99 -2.49 11.32
N GLY A 450 6.14 -2.52 10.30
CA GLY A 450 4.75 -2.83 10.49
C GLY A 450 4.10 -3.34 9.21
N PHE A 451 2.89 -3.84 9.41
CA PHE A 451 1.98 -4.33 8.39
C PHE A 451 0.61 -3.76 8.70
N ASP A 452 -0.31 -3.76 7.73
CA ASP A 452 -1.69 -3.29 7.93
C ASP A 452 -2.30 -3.93 9.19
N SER A 453 -2.28 -5.26 9.27
CA SER A 453 -2.81 -6.01 10.42
C SER A 453 -2.23 -5.59 11.79
N LEU A 454 -0.94 -5.26 11.87
CA LEU A 454 -0.30 -4.75 13.10
C LEU A 454 -0.70 -3.29 13.36
N THR A 455 -0.81 -2.48 12.31
CA THR A 455 -1.18 -1.08 12.43
C THR A 455 -2.64 -0.93 12.90
N GLN A 456 -3.57 -1.75 12.37
CA GLN A 456 -4.94 -1.80 12.87
C GLN A 456 -5.01 -2.15 14.37
N THR A 457 -4.16 -3.08 14.81
CA THR A 457 -4.07 -3.50 16.22
C THR A 457 -3.47 -2.40 17.10
N ALA A 458 -2.43 -1.71 16.63
CA ALA A 458 -1.78 -0.61 17.35
C ALA A 458 -2.70 0.60 17.52
N CYS A 459 -3.36 1.02 16.44
CA CYS A 459 -4.15 2.26 16.40
C CYS A 459 -5.53 2.12 17.04
N GLY A 460 -5.89 0.93 17.52
CA GLY A 460 -7.18 0.65 18.15
C GLY A 460 -8.34 0.41 17.18
N ILE A 461 -8.07 0.32 15.88
CA ILE A 461 -9.09 -0.04 14.88
C ILE A 461 -9.77 -1.36 15.26
N ASN A 462 -8.97 -2.37 15.61
CA ASN A 462 -9.54 -3.68 15.93
C ASN A 462 -10.39 -3.70 17.21
N HIS A 463 -10.12 -2.77 18.14
CA HIS A 463 -10.90 -2.62 19.35
C HIS A 463 -12.23 -1.95 19.05
N GLU A 464 -12.20 -0.83 18.35
CA GLU A 464 -13.39 -0.06 18.00
C GLU A 464 -14.34 -0.85 17.10
N GLU A 465 -13.80 -1.62 16.17
CA GLU A 465 -14.57 -2.50 15.29
C GLU A 465 -15.28 -3.61 16.08
N ALA A 466 -14.56 -4.24 17.01
CA ALA A 466 -15.14 -5.26 17.88
C ALA A 466 -16.22 -4.68 18.78
N LEU A 467 -15.98 -3.49 19.34
CA LEU A 467 -16.90 -2.82 20.26
C LEU A 467 -18.20 -2.42 19.55
N SER A 468 -18.10 -1.92 18.31
CA SER A 468 -19.26 -1.63 17.48
C SER A 468 -20.08 -2.89 17.20
N TYR A 469 -19.42 -4.00 16.84
CA TYR A 469 -20.10 -5.27 16.57
C TYR A 469 -20.77 -5.86 17.82
N ALA A 470 -20.09 -5.82 18.97
CA ALA A 470 -20.63 -6.31 20.23
C ALA A 470 -21.89 -5.53 20.65
N ARG A 471 -21.90 -4.20 20.46
CA ARG A 471 -23.08 -3.35 20.72
C ARG A 471 -24.25 -3.72 19.80
N TYR A 472 -23.98 -3.92 18.51
CA TYR A 472 -24.99 -4.38 17.54
C TYR A 472 -25.59 -5.74 17.92
N ARG A 473 -24.77 -6.71 18.33
CA ARG A 473 -25.28 -8.02 18.79
C ARG A 473 -26.18 -7.89 20.02
N LYS A 474 -25.82 -7.03 20.98
CA LYS A 474 -26.60 -6.77 22.20
C LYS A 474 -27.92 -6.06 21.91
N SER A 475 -27.95 -5.08 21.00
CA SER A 475 -29.19 -4.38 20.64
C SER A 475 -30.20 -5.27 19.93
N ASN A 476 -29.74 -6.23 19.12
CA ASN A 476 -30.61 -7.03 18.27
C ASN A 476 -31.04 -8.36 18.93
N GLN A 477 -30.85 -8.52 20.25
CA GLN A 477 -31.16 -9.74 21.03
C GLN A 477 -30.62 -11.05 20.41
N ARG A 478 -29.57 -10.96 19.57
CA ARG A 478 -28.91 -12.12 18.95
C ARG A 478 -27.88 -12.72 19.93
N GLU A 479 -28.34 -13.09 21.12
CA GLU A 479 -27.66 -14.02 22.02
C GLU A 479 -27.85 -15.46 21.50
N ALA A 480 -27.32 -15.75 20.32
CA ALA A 480 -27.22 -17.13 19.85
C ALA A 480 -26.01 -17.79 20.51
N GLN A 481 -26.32 -18.84 21.28
CA GLN A 481 -25.48 -19.91 21.81
C GLN A 481 -24.11 -20.08 21.11
N GLY A 482 -23.04 -19.88 21.88
CA GLY A 482 -21.81 -20.66 21.69
C GLY A 482 -20.53 -19.91 21.36
N ASP A 483 -20.54 -18.61 21.00
CA ASP A 483 -19.27 -17.94 20.69
C ASP A 483 -19.23 -16.44 21.01
N VAL A 484 -18.10 -16.07 21.63
CA VAL A 484 -17.61 -14.79 22.19
C VAL A 484 -18.33 -14.15 23.40
N ASN A 485 -17.69 -14.34 24.57
CA ASN A 485 -17.82 -13.53 25.79
C ASN A 485 -17.37 -12.07 25.55
N ALA A 486 -18.13 -11.29 24.78
CA ALA A 486 -17.96 -9.85 24.74
C ALA A 486 -18.79 -9.23 25.88
N ASP A 487 -18.32 -9.37 27.12
CA ASP A 487 -18.86 -8.55 28.20
C ASP A 487 -18.35 -7.11 27.98
N VAL A 488 -19.17 -6.34 27.26
CA VAL A 488 -18.96 -4.90 26.95
C VAL A 488 -18.69 -4.10 28.22
N ASP A 489 -19.21 -4.56 29.37
CA ASP A 489 -19.09 -3.91 30.67
C ASP A 489 -17.81 -4.35 31.42
N SER A 490 -17.26 -5.54 31.15
CA SER A 490 -15.98 -6.03 31.70
C SER A 490 -14.71 -5.45 31.04
N GLY A 491 -14.85 -4.89 29.82
CA GLY A 491 -13.72 -4.40 29.02
C GLY A 491 -12.86 -5.49 28.37
N ALA A 492 -13.22 -6.77 28.48
CA ALA A 492 -12.57 -7.87 27.78
C ALA A 492 -13.25 -8.09 26.42
N ILE A 493 -12.73 -7.45 25.38
CA ILE A 493 -13.23 -7.62 24.00
C ILE A 493 -12.21 -8.30 23.11
N GLU A 494 -12.66 -9.27 22.31
CA GLU A 494 -11.83 -9.94 21.31
C GLU A 494 -11.62 -9.02 20.09
N PRO A 495 -10.38 -8.83 19.62
CA PRO A 495 -10.11 -7.91 18.51
C PRO A 495 -10.77 -8.35 17.21
N ARG A 496 -11.36 -7.42 16.46
CA ARG A 496 -11.99 -7.68 15.15
C ARG A 496 -11.23 -6.96 14.04
N ALA A 497 -10.76 -7.70 13.03
CA ALA A 497 -10.11 -7.11 11.86
C ALA A 497 -11.12 -6.35 10.98
N LEU A 498 -10.65 -5.36 10.24
CA LEU A 498 -11.42 -4.82 9.11
C LEU A 498 -11.65 -5.94 8.07
N PRO A 499 -12.72 -5.85 7.27
CA PRO A 499 -13.07 -6.88 6.27
C PRO A 499 -12.05 -7.02 5.12
N CYS A 500 -11.11 -6.09 4.99
CA CYS A 500 -10.00 -6.14 4.04
C CYS A 500 -8.75 -5.43 4.61
N GLN A 501 -7.63 -5.46 3.87
CA GLN A 501 -6.42 -4.67 4.19
C GLN A 501 -6.62 -3.21 3.79
N ALA A 502 -7.60 -2.54 4.41
CA ALA A 502 -8.05 -1.21 4.03
C ALA A 502 -6.96 -0.14 4.17
N LEU A 503 -6.01 -0.30 5.12
CA LEU A 503 -4.91 0.66 5.28
C LEU A 503 -3.90 0.52 4.15
N ASP A 504 -3.56 -0.72 3.76
CA ASP A 504 -2.66 -0.97 2.64
C ASP A 504 -3.25 -0.45 1.32
N HIS A 505 -4.52 -0.76 1.03
CA HIS A 505 -5.19 -0.30 -0.19
C HIS A 505 -5.34 1.23 -0.23
N ALA A 506 -5.81 1.86 0.84
CA ALA A 506 -5.88 3.32 0.89
C ALA A 506 -4.48 3.96 0.78
N ALA A 507 -3.46 3.43 1.47
CA ALA A 507 -2.09 3.91 1.33
C ALA A 507 -1.56 3.78 -0.10
N ALA A 508 -1.94 2.72 -0.82
CA ALA A 508 -1.57 2.52 -2.22
C ALA A 508 -2.07 3.65 -3.11
N TYR A 509 -3.37 3.97 -3.03
CA TYR A 509 -3.94 5.07 -3.80
C TYR A 509 -3.38 6.43 -3.37
N MET A 510 -3.08 6.63 -2.08
CA MET A 510 -2.43 7.87 -1.62
C MET A 510 -1.00 8.02 -2.16
N LEU A 511 -0.25 6.92 -2.29
CA LEU A 511 1.06 6.94 -2.94
C LEU A 511 0.93 7.27 -4.43
N ALA A 512 0.05 6.57 -5.15
CA ALA A 512 -0.18 6.84 -6.58
C ALA A 512 -0.65 8.27 -6.81
N PHE A 513 -1.60 8.76 -6.00
CA PHE A 513 -2.10 10.12 -6.04
C PHE A 513 -1.00 11.14 -5.74
N GLY A 514 -0.23 10.96 -4.67
CA GLY A 514 0.86 11.85 -4.32
C GLY A 514 1.97 11.90 -5.38
N ILE A 515 2.24 10.78 -6.06
CA ILE A 515 3.16 10.72 -7.20
C ILE A 515 2.61 11.55 -8.37
N LEU A 516 1.36 11.32 -8.78
CA LEU A 516 0.74 12.07 -9.87
C LEU A 516 0.64 13.57 -9.54
N ALA A 517 0.26 13.90 -8.31
CA ALA A 517 0.20 15.28 -7.82
C ALA A 517 1.58 15.95 -7.85
N SER A 518 2.65 15.25 -7.47
CA SER A 518 4.02 15.77 -7.57
C SER A 518 4.39 16.10 -9.02
N LEU A 519 4.06 15.21 -9.95
CA LEU A 519 4.32 15.40 -11.38
C LEU A 519 3.48 16.55 -11.94
N ILE A 520 2.20 16.66 -11.56
CA ILE A 520 1.35 17.80 -11.93
C ILE A 520 1.97 19.11 -11.43
N ARG A 521 2.38 19.16 -10.16
CA ARG A 521 3.04 20.34 -9.58
C ARG A 521 4.33 20.69 -10.31
N HIS A 522 5.11 19.71 -10.76
CA HIS A 522 6.28 19.94 -11.61
C HIS A 522 5.90 20.55 -12.96
N GLU A 523 4.88 20.03 -13.64
CA GLU A 523 4.42 20.58 -14.92
C GLU A 523 3.87 22.01 -14.77
N LEU A 524 3.14 22.29 -13.68
CA LEU A 524 2.58 23.61 -13.40
C LEU A 524 3.64 24.64 -13.01
N SER A 525 4.62 24.26 -12.20
CA SER A 525 5.66 25.18 -11.70
C SER A 525 6.88 25.30 -12.60
N GLY A 526 7.11 24.33 -13.50
CA GLY A 526 8.36 24.21 -14.25
C GLY A 526 9.58 23.84 -13.39
N SER A 527 9.37 23.43 -12.13
CA SER A 527 10.46 23.09 -11.20
C SER A 527 11.28 21.90 -11.68
N SER A 528 12.61 22.02 -11.58
CA SER A 528 13.57 20.92 -11.78
C SER A 528 13.97 20.22 -10.47
N LYS A 529 13.45 20.67 -9.32
CA LYS A 529 13.65 19.99 -8.04
C LYS A 529 12.70 18.81 -7.91
N GLY A 530 13.24 17.65 -7.55
CA GLY A 530 12.45 16.46 -7.27
C GLY A 530 11.57 16.61 -6.03
N SER A 531 10.64 15.68 -5.88
CA SER A 531 9.66 15.66 -4.78
C SER A 531 9.73 14.36 -4.00
N HIS A 532 9.65 14.43 -2.67
CA HIS A 532 9.49 13.29 -1.79
C HIS A 532 8.02 13.16 -1.37
N VAL A 533 7.38 12.09 -1.85
CA VAL A 533 6.04 11.67 -1.45
C VAL A 533 6.16 10.71 -0.28
N GLN A 534 5.48 10.99 0.82
CA GLN A 534 5.55 10.24 2.06
C GLN A 534 4.13 9.83 2.47
N VAL A 535 3.90 8.53 2.66
CA VAL A 535 2.62 7.97 3.15
C VAL A 535 2.91 7.04 4.33
N SER A 536 2.00 6.98 5.30
CA SER A 536 2.11 5.98 6.37
C SER A 536 0.81 5.27 6.69
N LEU A 537 0.88 3.97 7.01
CA LEU A 537 -0.30 3.18 7.38
C LEU A 537 -0.99 3.74 8.64
N ALA A 538 -0.22 4.19 9.63
CA ALA A 538 -0.76 4.81 10.84
C ALA A 538 -1.41 6.18 10.54
N GLY A 539 -0.85 6.96 9.60
CA GLY A 539 -1.50 8.17 9.10
C GLY A 539 -2.81 7.88 8.38
N VAL A 540 -2.84 6.84 7.55
CA VAL A 540 -4.07 6.35 6.90
C VAL A 540 -5.09 5.85 7.93
N ALA A 541 -4.65 5.16 9.00
CA ALA A 541 -5.54 4.73 10.08
C ALA A 541 -6.17 5.93 10.82
N TYR A 542 -5.37 6.97 11.12
CA TYR A 542 -5.87 8.21 11.69
C TYR A 542 -6.87 8.90 10.76
N TRP A 543 -6.53 9.02 9.47
CA TRP A 543 -7.41 9.60 8.45
C TRP A 543 -8.72 8.83 8.30
N LEU A 544 -8.68 7.50 8.17
CA LEU A 544 -9.86 6.64 8.05
C LEU A 544 -10.78 6.79 9.26
N THR A 545 -10.20 6.92 10.45
CA THR A 545 -10.95 7.18 11.69
C THR A 545 -11.60 8.56 11.71
N SER A 546 -10.93 9.57 11.13
CA SER A 546 -11.47 10.94 11.01
C SER A 546 -12.66 11.06 10.05
N LEU A 547 -12.89 10.07 9.19
CA LEU A 547 -14.08 10.03 8.32
C LEU A 547 -15.37 9.71 9.07
N GLY A 548 -15.29 9.47 10.38
CA GLY A 548 -16.41 9.05 11.21
C GLY A 548 -16.70 7.56 11.09
N ARG A 549 -17.65 7.10 11.91
CA ARG A 549 -18.08 5.70 11.98
C ARG A 549 -19.57 5.55 11.74
N VAL A 550 -19.95 4.36 11.32
CA VAL A 550 -21.34 3.88 11.25
C VAL A 550 -21.63 2.91 12.37
N HIS A 551 -22.91 2.79 12.74
CA HIS A 551 -23.36 2.07 13.93
C HIS A 551 -24.61 1.23 13.64
N GLY A 552 -24.84 0.21 14.48
CA GLY A 552 -26.05 -0.61 14.41
C GLY A 552 -26.20 -1.34 13.07
N ASP A 553 -27.45 -1.44 12.60
CA ASP A 553 -27.81 -2.16 11.38
C ASP A 553 -27.08 -1.60 10.14
N GLU A 554 -26.87 -0.29 10.05
CA GLU A 554 -26.14 0.35 8.94
C GLU A 554 -24.71 -0.18 8.78
N ALA A 555 -24.05 -0.57 9.88
CA ALA A 555 -22.69 -1.10 9.87
C ALA A 555 -22.62 -2.61 9.64
N TRP A 556 -23.67 -3.35 10.04
CA TRP A 556 -23.57 -4.80 10.26
C TRP A 556 -24.67 -5.63 9.58
N GLU A 557 -25.80 -5.04 9.20
CA GLU A 557 -26.82 -5.65 8.32
C GLU A 557 -26.60 -5.22 6.87
N VAL A 558 -25.41 -5.56 6.38
CA VAL A 558 -25.01 -5.31 5.00
C VAL A 558 -25.35 -6.54 4.18
N ASP A 559 -25.97 -6.34 3.01
CA ASP A 559 -26.20 -7.43 2.05
C ASP A 559 -24.87 -8.13 1.71
N PRO A 560 -24.86 -9.46 1.57
CA PRO A 560 -23.68 -10.16 1.08
C PRO A 560 -23.21 -9.53 -0.23
N LEU A 561 -21.89 -9.32 -0.36
CA LEU A 561 -21.31 -8.89 -1.61
C LEU A 561 -21.80 -9.81 -2.75
N PRO A 562 -22.24 -9.26 -3.89
CA PRO A 562 -22.68 -10.09 -5.00
C PRO A 562 -21.50 -10.85 -5.60
N ASN A 563 -21.76 -11.71 -6.58
CA ASN A 563 -20.68 -12.43 -7.24
C ASN A 563 -19.70 -11.42 -7.90
N VAL A 564 -18.42 -11.56 -7.55
CA VAL A 564 -17.33 -10.72 -8.05
C VAL A 564 -17.11 -10.85 -9.56
N GLU A 565 -17.62 -11.90 -10.20
CA GLU A 565 -17.41 -12.21 -11.62
C GLU A 565 -17.70 -11.05 -12.58
N ALA A 566 -18.74 -10.24 -12.30
CA ALA A 566 -19.06 -9.06 -13.11
C ALA A 566 -17.99 -7.95 -13.07
N TYR A 567 -17.10 -8.00 -12.07
CA TYR A 567 -16.03 -7.04 -11.83
C TYR A 567 -14.65 -7.59 -12.18
N LEU A 568 -14.55 -8.81 -12.73
CA LEU A 568 -13.27 -9.39 -13.12
C LEU A 568 -12.86 -8.96 -14.53
N GLN A 569 -11.57 -8.67 -14.68
CA GLN A 569 -10.91 -8.39 -15.94
C GLN A 569 -9.94 -9.51 -16.29
N ALA A 570 -10.03 -10.02 -17.50
CA ALA A 570 -9.02 -10.90 -18.08
C ALA A 570 -7.70 -10.14 -18.34
N SER A 571 -6.58 -10.77 -18.02
CA SER A 571 -5.22 -10.33 -18.33
C SER A 571 -4.43 -11.55 -18.82
N LYS A 572 -3.71 -11.42 -19.94
CA LYS A 572 -2.82 -12.50 -20.39
C LYS A 572 -1.68 -12.70 -19.40
N ILE A 573 -1.24 -13.94 -19.25
CA ILE A 573 -0.05 -14.29 -18.47
C ILE A 573 1.16 -14.34 -19.40
N ARG A 574 2.18 -13.53 -19.10
CA ARG A 574 3.45 -13.48 -19.80
C ARG A 574 4.39 -14.56 -19.25
N SER A 575 4.92 -15.40 -20.14
CA SER A 575 5.88 -16.44 -19.81
C SER A 575 7.27 -15.90 -19.47
N ASP A 576 8.10 -16.78 -18.90
CA ASP A 576 9.52 -16.50 -18.67
C ASP A 576 10.25 -16.32 -20.00
N SER A 577 11.02 -15.24 -20.14
CA SER A 577 11.80 -14.93 -21.35
C SER A 577 12.71 -16.08 -21.81
N ARG A 578 13.20 -16.92 -20.89
CA ARG A 578 13.97 -18.13 -21.23
C ARG A 578 13.11 -19.29 -21.73
N ALA A 579 11.86 -19.39 -21.26
CA ALA A 579 10.89 -20.36 -21.74
C ALA A 579 10.39 -19.99 -23.14
N ASP A 580 10.22 -18.70 -23.41
CA ASP A 580 9.86 -18.18 -24.74
C ASP A 580 10.89 -18.58 -25.81
N GLN A 581 12.19 -18.48 -25.49
CA GLN A 581 13.27 -18.89 -26.39
C GLN A 581 13.27 -20.40 -26.72
N LYS A 582 12.63 -21.21 -25.86
CA LYS A 582 12.47 -22.66 -26.06
C LYS A 582 11.11 -23.04 -26.67
N GLY A 583 10.26 -22.06 -26.97
CA GLY A 583 8.90 -22.29 -27.48
C GLY A 583 7.90 -22.74 -26.41
N GLU A 584 8.24 -22.67 -25.13
CA GLU A 584 7.45 -23.14 -23.98
C GLU A 584 6.59 -22.00 -23.40
N GLN A 585 5.77 -21.36 -24.24
CA GLN A 585 4.93 -20.23 -23.81
C GLN A 585 3.80 -20.66 -22.88
N VAL A 586 3.60 -19.91 -21.80
CA VAL A 586 2.46 -20.10 -20.90
C VAL A 586 1.22 -19.52 -21.55
N ARG A 587 0.27 -20.38 -21.91
CA ARG A 587 -1.03 -19.97 -22.44
C ARG A 587 -2.07 -20.07 -21.33
N ALA A 588 -2.20 -19.00 -20.56
CA ALA A 588 -3.20 -18.90 -19.49
C ALA A 588 -3.74 -17.46 -19.41
N THR A 589 -4.97 -17.33 -18.90
CA THR A 589 -5.59 -16.05 -18.55
C THR A 589 -5.63 -15.92 -17.04
N LEU A 590 -5.16 -14.77 -16.53
CA LEU A 590 -5.39 -14.33 -15.17
C LEU A 590 -6.66 -13.47 -15.14
N PHE A 591 -7.59 -13.80 -14.26
CA PHE A 591 -8.74 -12.95 -13.94
C PHE A 591 -8.51 -12.30 -12.59
N GLY A 592 -8.58 -10.98 -12.55
CA GLY A 592 -8.52 -10.21 -11.30
C GLY A 592 -9.43 -9.01 -11.37
N VAL A 593 -9.72 -8.40 -10.23
CA VAL A 593 -10.66 -7.27 -10.15
C VAL A 593 -10.23 -6.16 -11.12
N ALA A 594 -11.18 -5.68 -11.93
CA ALA A 594 -11.02 -4.54 -12.83
C ALA A 594 -10.88 -3.24 -12.02
N HIS A 595 -10.35 -2.20 -12.62
CA HIS A 595 -10.31 -0.90 -11.96
C HIS A 595 -11.72 -0.33 -11.79
N ALA A 596 -12.03 0.23 -10.61
CA ALA A 596 -13.37 0.69 -10.26
C ALA A 596 -13.70 2.10 -10.77
N ALA A 597 -12.70 2.90 -11.17
CA ALA A 597 -12.99 4.15 -11.87
C ALA A 597 -13.36 3.85 -13.33
N ASN A 598 -14.59 4.15 -13.69
CA ASN A 598 -15.01 4.24 -15.08
C ASN A 598 -14.83 5.68 -15.56
N ILE A 599 -13.88 5.90 -16.46
CA ILE A 599 -13.62 7.19 -17.09
C ILE A 599 -14.27 7.18 -18.46
N GLN A 600 -15.24 8.08 -18.70
CA GLN A 600 -16.04 8.03 -19.92
C GLN A 600 -15.18 8.17 -21.19
N GLY A 601 -15.32 7.21 -22.11
CA GLY A 601 -14.56 7.19 -23.36
C GLY A 601 -13.09 6.76 -23.22
N VAL A 602 -12.66 6.37 -22.02
CA VAL A 602 -11.30 5.94 -21.72
C VAL A 602 -11.31 4.48 -21.27
N SER A 603 -10.59 3.64 -22.00
CA SER A 603 -10.42 2.23 -21.60
C SER A 603 -9.33 2.09 -20.55
N THR A 604 -9.71 1.97 -19.28
CA THR A 604 -8.80 1.65 -18.17
C THR A 604 -8.70 0.14 -17.99
N ARG A 605 -7.68 -0.50 -18.58
CA ARG A 605 -7.46 -1.95 -18.44
C ARG A 605 -6.07 -2.26 -17.95
N TYR A 606 -5.97 -3.15 -16.97
CA TYR A 606 -4.68 -3.67 -16.53
C TYR A 606 -4.03 -4.49 -17.66
N GLY A 607 -2.72 -4.33 -17.83
CA GLY A 607 -1.94 -5.08 -18.82
C GLY A 607 -1.64 -6.52 -18.39
N GLU A 608 -0.74 -7.16 -19.13
CA GLU A 608 -0.32 -8.54 -18.87
C GLU A 608 0.29 -8.73 -17.48
N ALA A 609 0.05 -9.88 -16.85
CA ALA A 609 0.71 -10.27 -15.61
C ALA A 609 1.91 -11.18 -15.91
N PRO A 610 3.04 -11.07 -15.20
CA PRO A 610 4.11 -12.05 -15.32
C PRO A 610 3.67 -13.40 -14.73
N VAL A 611 4.16 -14.51 -15.27
CA VAL A 611 3.91 -15.85 -14.70
C VAL A 611 4.45 -15.96 -13.26
N ARG A 612 5.54 -15.28 -12.95
CA ARG A 612 6.10 -15.12 -11.59
C ARG A 612 6.96 -13.86 -11.52
N ILE A 613 7.26 -13.37 -10.33
CA ILE A 613 8.21 -12.27 -10.15
C ILE A 613 9.62 -12.67 -10.61
N GLY A 614 10.31 -11.74 -11.29
CA GLY A 614 11.72 -11.87 -11.65
C GLY A 614 12.00 -12.53 -13.00
N ILE A 615 11.03 -12.55 -13.92
CA ILE A 615 11.19 -13.13 -15.26
C ILE A 615 11.69 -12.12 -16.32
N ASP A 616 11.56 -10.82 -16.04
CA ASP A 616 11.93 -9.76 -16.96
C ASP A 616 13.37 -9.29 -16.72
N ALA A 617 14.01 -8.75 -17.75
CA ALA A 617 15.32 -8.10 -17.61
C ALA A 617 15.20 -6.76 -16.86
N ALA A 618 16.24 -6.43 -16.07
CA ALA A 618 16.34 -5.17 -15.34
C ALA A 618 16.78 -4.02 -16.27
N GLU A 619 15.93 -3.66 -17.22
CA GLU A 619 16.17 -2.62 -18.23
C GLU A 619 14.86 -1.96 -18.67
N TRP A 620 14.94 -0.68 -19.03
CA TRP A 620 13.82 0.02 -19.66
C TRP A 620 13.61 -0.51 -21.08
N ALA A 621 12.34 -0.66 -21.49
CA ALA A 621 12.03 -0.97 -22.88
C ALA A 621 12.55 0.17 -23.78
N ALA A 622 13.09 -0.22 -24.93
CA ALA A 622 13.65 0.69 -25.93
C ALA A 622 12.58 1.66 -26.47
#